data_AF-A0A7J2PZ93-F1
#
_entry.id   AF-A0A7J2PZ93-F1
#
_cell.length_a   1.000
_cell.length_b   1.000
_cell.length_c   1.000
_cell.angle_alpha   90.00
_cell.angle_beta   90.00
_cell.angle_gamma   90.00
#
_symmetry.space_group_name_H-M   'P 1'
#
loop_
_entity.id
_entity.type
_entity.pdbx_description
1 polymer ?
#
loop_
_entity_poly.entity_id
_entity_poly.type
_entity_poly.pdbx_seq_one_letter_code
_entity_poly.pdbx_strand_id
1 'polypeptide(L)' 'MAKKKYDETDEDFIVSVRWLDGYFESFRARQIRISETLIWLRLKNHKNRNIPLKNVRWYSVYPESHEEVSGNSSHK' A
#
# COMPACT_ATOMS: atom_id res chain seq x y z
N MET A 1 2.35 -26.56 18.82
CA MET A 1 1.95 -25.87 17.57
C MET A 1 2.14 -24.37 17.78
N ALA A 2 3.11 -23.76 17.11
CA ALA A 2 3.41 -22.34 17.31
C ALA A 2 2.28 -21.48 16.72
N LYS A 3 1.59 -20.71 17.57
CA LYS A 3 0.73 -19.60 17.13
C LYS A 3 1.64 -18.61 16.40
N LYS A 4 1.41 -18.40 15.10
CA LYS A 4 2.05 -17.31 14.36
C LYS A 4 1.67 -16.02 15.08
N LYS A 5 2.65 -15.37 15.71
CA LYS A 5 2.51 -13.97 16.13
C LYS A 5 2.31 -13.17 14.85
N TYR A 6 1.10 -12.69 14.63
CA TYR A 6 0.91 -11.55 13.76
C TYR A 6 1.65 -10.40 14.45
N ASP A 7 2.76 -9.99 13.85
CA ASP A 7 3.46 -8.79 14.27
C ASP A 7 2.54 -7.62 13.92
N GLU A 8 2.24 -6.80 14.92
CA GLU A 8 1.21 -5.75 14.96
C GLU A 8 1.53 -4.56 14.02
N THR A 9 2.48 -4.74 13.11
CA THR A 9 3.01 -3.72 12.17
C THR A 9 2.86 -4.09 10.69
N ASP A 10 2.24 -5.23 10.36
CA ASP A 10 2.11 -5.76 8.98
C ASP A 10 0.78 -5.33 8.29
N GLU A 11 0.40 -4.06 8.39
CA GLU A 11 -0.60 -3.51 7.46
C GLU A 11 0.06 -3.31 6.09
N ASP A 12 0.01 -4.36 5.25
CA ASP A 12 0.49 -4.31 3.87
C ASP A 12 -0.38 -3.29 3.08
N PHE A 13 0.22 -2.18 2.65
CA PHE A 13 -0.40 -1.25 1.70
C PHE A 13 -0.52 -1.91 0.34
N ILE A 14 -1.71 -1.86 -0.25
CA ILE A 14 -1.97 -2.25 -1.63
C ILE A 14 -1.99 -0.98 -2.47
N VAL A 15 -1.07 -0.87 -3.42
CA VAL A 15 -0.99 0.26 -4.35
C VAL A 15 -1.35 -0.23 -5.74
N SER A 16 -2.45 0.26 -6.30
CA SER A 16 -2.87 -0.04 -7.67
C SER A 16 -2.55 1.13 -8.58
N VAL A 17 -1.97 0.85 -9.74
CA VAL A 17 -1.52 1.86 -10.70
C VAL A 17 -2.03 1.52 -12.08
N ARG A 18 -2.67 2.50 -12.71
CA ARG A 18 -2.98 2.46 -14.14
C ARG A 18 -2.07 3.43 -14.89
N TRP A 19 -1.30 2.88 -15.81
CA TRP A 19 -0.36 3.62 -16.65
C TRP A 19 -1.09 4.29 -17.82
N LEU A 20 -0.46 5.29 -18.45
CA LEU A 20 -1.03 6.00 -19.60
C LEU A 20 -1.22 5.10 -20.83
N ASP A 21 -0.41 4.06 -20.98
CA ASP A 21 -0.52 3.04 -22.04
C ASP A 21 -1.67 2.03 -21.80
N GLY A 22 -2.37 2.15 -20.67
CA GLY A 22 -3.47 1.28 -20.28
C GLY A 22 -3.06 0.07 -19.46
N TYR A 23 -1.76 -0.18 -19.25
CA TYR A 23 -1.27 -1.24 -18.38
C TYR A 23 -1.76 -1.03 -16.94
N PHE A 24 -2.03 -2.13 -16.24
CA PHE A 24 -2.47 -2.13 -14.85
C PHE A 24 -1.55 -3.01 -14.01
N GLU A 25 -1.07 -2.48 -12.90
CA GLU A 25 -0.16 -3.16 -11.99
C GLU A 25 -0.56 -2.89 -10.53
N SER A 26 -0.43 -3.89 -9.67
CA SER A 26 -0.70 -3.77 -8.23
C SER A 26 0.51 -4.22 -7.41
N PHE A 27 0.84 -3.45 -6.38
CA PHE A 27 1.98 -3.68 -5.50
C PHE A 27 1.52 -3.88 -4.06
N ARG A 28 2.14 -4.83 -3.35
CA ARG A 28 2.06 -4.94 -1.89
C ARG A 28 3.31 -4.33 -1.27
N ALA A 29 3.13 -3.28 -0.49
CA ALA A 29 4.19 -2.49 0.10
C ALA A 29 4.01 -2.40 1.62
N ARG A 30 5.13 -2.43 2.35
CA ARG A 30 5.17 -2.17 3.80
C ARG A 30 5.21 -0.68 4.13
N GLN A 31 5.68 0.13 3.19
CA GLN A 31 5.74 1.58 3.34
C GLN A 31 5.46 2.24 2.01
N ILE A 32 4.77 3.37 2.07
CA ILE A 32 4.48 4.24 0.95
C ILE A 32 4.91 5.67 1.29
N ARG A 33 5.50 6.36 0.31
CA ARG A 33 5.72 7.81 0.35
C ARG A 33 5.29 8.39 -0.98
N ILE A 34 4.39 9.37 -0.94
CA ILE A 34 3.84 10.03 -2.12
C ILE A 34 4.39 11.46 -2.16
N SER A 35 4.95 11.85 -3.30
CA SER A 35 5.30 13.23 -3.61
C SER A 35 4.57 13.69 -4.87
N GLU A 36 4.75 14.94 -5.27
CA GLU A 36 4.15 15.50 -6.48
C GLU A 36 4.56 14.79 -7.78
N THR A 37 5.69 14.08 -7.78
CA THR A 37 6.27 13.49 -9.00
C THR A 37 6.48 11.97 -8.92
N LEU A 38 6.44 11.39 -7.73
CA LEU A 38 6.85 10.01 -7.50
C LEU A 38 6.05 9.35 -6.38
N ILE A 39 5.68 8.08 -6.59
CA ILE A 39 5.30 7.18 -5.50
C ILE A 39 6.49 6.26 -5.22
N TRP A 40 7.00 6.31 -3.99
CA TRP A 40 8.03 5.41 -3.50
C TRP A 40 7.40 4.32 -2.63
N LEU A 41 7.74 3.06 -2.93
CA LEU A 41 7.24 1.88 -2.22
C LEU A 41 8.40 1.07 -1.65
N ARG A 42 8.28 0.65 -0.39
CA ARG A 42 9.08 -0.42 0.20
C ARG A 42 8.29 -1.73 0.09
N LEU A 43 8.71 -2.63 -0.79
CA LEU A 43 8.06 -3.92 -0.98
C LEU A 43 8.36 -4.89 0.17
N LYS A 44 7.52 -5.92 0.33
CA LYS A 44 7.68 -6.96 1.38
C LYS A 44 9.02 -7.68 1.34
N ASN A 45 9.60 -7.85 0.15
CA ASN A 45 10.92 -8.46 -0.03
C ASN A 45 12.09 -7.47 0.24
N HIS A 46 11.82 -6.35 0.93
CA HIS A 46 12.76 -5.27 1.22
C HIS A 46 13.36 -4.60 -0.03
N LYS A 47 12.81 -4.84 -1.23
CA LYS A 47 13.16 -4.07 -2.43
C LYS A 47 12.37 -2.77 -2.48
N ASN A 48 12.90 -1.80 -3.21
CA ASN A 48 12.23 -0.53 -3.45
C ASN A 48 11.63 -0.51 -4.86
N ARG A 49 10.46 0.11 -5.01
CA ARG A 49 9.83 0.40 -6.30
C ARG A 49 9.51 1.88 -6.37
N ASN A 50 9.93 2.50 -7.47
CA ASN A 50 9.72 3.92 -7.76
C ASN A 50 8.75 4.02 -8.93
N ILE A 51 7.62 4.69 -8.73
CA ILE A 51 6.56 4.85 -9.73
C ILE A 51 6.50 6.32 -10.12
N PRO A 52 6.98 6.71 -11.32
CA PRO A 52 6.99 8.09 -11.76
C PRO A 52 5.57 8.53 -12.18
N LEU A 53 5.01 9.51 -11.49
CA LEU A 53 3.62 9.96 -11.70
C LEU A 53 3.38 10.54 -13.10
N LYS A 54 4.43 11.03 -13.78
CA LYS A 54 4.35 11.54 -15.17
C LYS A 54 3.78 10.53 -16.18
N ASN A 55 3.90 9.23 -15.90
CA ASN A 55 3.43 8.15 -16.77
C ASN A 55 2.21 7.42 -16.20
N VAL A 56 1.68 7.89 -15.07
CA VAL A 56 0.55 7.30 -14.36
C VAL A 56 -0.71 8.06 -14.72
N ARG A 57 -1.75 7.34 -15.15
CA ARG A 57 -3.07 7.91 -15.42
C ARG A 57 -3.87 8.10 -14.14
N TRP A 58 -3.84 7.11 -13.26
CA TRP A 58 -4.38 7.18 -11.91
C TRP A 58 -3.76 6.10 -11.02
N TYR A 59 -3.85 6.29 -9.71
CA TYR A 59 -3.44 5.30 -8.72
C TYR A 59 -4.41 5.31 -7.53
N SER A 60 -4.44 4.22 -6.77
CA SER A 60 -5.13 4.13 -5.48
C SER A 60 -4.26 3.41 -4.45
N VAL A 61 -4.52 3.65 -3.17
CA VAL A 61 -3.80 3.08 -2.03
C VAL A 61 -4.82 2.53 -1.04
N TYR A 62 -4.60 1.33 -0.52
CA TYR A 62 -5.43 0.69 0.49
C TYR A 62 -4.56 0.09 1.61
N PRO A 63 -4.94 0.16 2.90
CA PRO A 63 -6.03 0.99 3.42
C PRO A 63 -5.75 2.47 3.14
N GLU A 64 -6.80 3.25 2.89
CA GLU A 64 -6.62 4.69 2.75
C GLU A 64 -6.18 5.25 4.10
N SER A 65 -5.30 6.25 4.11
CA SER A 65 -4.75 6.84 5.35
C SER A 65 -5.80 7.44 6.30
N HIS A 66 -7.06 7.52 5.87
CA HIS A 66 -8.20 8.03 6.62
C HIS A 66 -9.24 6.96 6.97
N GLU A 67 -9.02 5.69 6.61
CA GLU A 67 -9.90 4.61 7.05
C GLU A 67 -9.65 4.35 8.54
N GLU A 68 -10.56 4.85 9.39
CA GLU A 68 -10.67 4.34 10.76
C GLU A 68 -11.04 2.87 10.68
N VAL A 69 -10.08 2.00 11.02
CA VAL A 69 -10.38 0.59 11.29
C VAL A 69 -11.31 0.59 12.50
N SER A 70 -12.62 0.56 12.23
CA SER A 70 -13.66 0.51 13.25
C SER A 70 -13.50 -0.78 14.06
N GLY A 71 -12.72 -0.68 15.13
CA GLY A 71 -12.56 -1.71 16.13
C GLY A 71 -13.91 -1.92 16.79
N ASN A 72 -14.55 -3.06 16.50
CA ASN A 72 -15.70 -3.56 17.24
C ASN A 72 -15.31 -3.74 18.72
N SER A 73 -15.45 -2.68 19.50
CA SER A 73 -15.34 -2.71 20.95
C SER A 73 -16.71 -3.01 21.52
N SER A 74 -17.20 -4.25 21.33
CA SER A 74 -18.29 -4.77 22.15
C SER A 74 -17.75 -5.03 23.56
N HIS A 75 -17.76 -4.00 24.40
CA HIS A 75 -17.72 -4.18 25.84
C HIS A 75 -19.16 -4.22 26.35
N LYS A 76 -19.45 -5.37 26.96
CA LYS A 76 -20.71 -5.81 27.52
C LYS A 76 -21.03 -5.08 28.83
#